data_AF-A0A931KHA0-F1
#
_entry.id   AF-A0A931KHA0-F1
#
_cell.length_a   1.000
_cell.length_b   1.000
_cell.length_c   1.000
_cell.angle_alpha   90.00
_cell.angle_beta   90.00
_cell.angle_gamma   90.00
#
_symmetry.space_group_name_H-M   'P 1'
#
loop_
_entity.id
_entity.type
_entity.pdbx_description
1 polymer ?
#
loop_
_entity_poly.entity_id
_entity_poly.type
_entity_poly.pdbx_seq_one_letter_code
_entity_poly.pdbx_strand_id
1 'polypeptide(L)'
;MKKQQEALRRAWGFEEDDPVYADDSRELRAIAPESASDVTRLDHKIWQSKMFRIAEEAREHASTDPSEEIRELMIDRISLGISDESAQATARTVLETAVRLVVADRHISLAELAYLHSLRNALGLTETVAEEIVCRVVTEAESIFDARIEGFSPVNCRDQRTETAFAAN
;
A
#
# COMPACT_ATOMS: atom_id res chain seq x y z
N MET A 1 -22.23 2.25 -10.04
CA MET A 1 -21.14 2.68 -9.13
C MET A 1 -20.88 1.66 -8.04
N LYS A 2 -21.76 1.42 -7.04
CA LYS A 2 -21.52 0.43 -5.96
C LYS A 2 -21.08 -0.97 -6.44
N LYS A 3 -21.74 -1.57 -7.44
CA LYS A 3 -21.37 -2.89 -7.98
C LYS A 3 -19.97 -2.95 -8.62
N GLN A 4 -19.49 -1.85 -9.22
CA GLN A 4 -18.15 -1.79 -9.81
C GLN A 4 -17.08 -1.57 -8.73
N GLN A 5 -17.40 -0.78 -7.70
CA GLN A 5 -16.57 -0.60 -6.51
C GLN A 5 -16.39 -1.92 -5.75
N GLU A 6 -17.48 -2.68 -5.55
CA GLU A 6 -17.45 -4.03 -4.95
C GLU A 6 -16.67 -5.03 -5.82
N ALA A 7 -16.78 -4.96 -7.15
CA ALA A 7 -16.02 -5.82 -8.06
C ALA A 7 -14.51 -5.54 -8.01
N LEU A 8 -14.09 -4.28 -7.86
CA LEU A 8 -12.69 -3.89 -7.68
C LEU A 8 -12.13 -4.29 -6.34
N ARG A 9 -12.89 -4.05 -5.26
CA ARG A 9 -12.52 -4.50 -3.92
C ARG A 9 -12.30 -6.01 -3.92
N ARG A 10 -13.21 -6.77 -4.53
CA ARG A 10 -13.06 -8.22 -4.70
C ARG A 10 -11.88 -8.61 -5.61
N ALA A 11 -11.66 -7.92 -6.73
CA ALA A 11 -10.54 -8.21 -7.63
C ALA A 11 -9.18 -7.96 -6.98
N TRP A 12 -9.11 -6.99 -6.07
CA TRP A 12 -7.91 -6.66 -5.29
C TRP A 12 -7.82 -7.35 -3.93
N GLY A 13 -8.75 -8.26 -3.62
CA GLY A 13 -8.73 -9.03 -2.38
C GLY A 13 -9.20 -8.29 -1.13
N PHE A 14 -9.70 -7.06 -1.25
CA PHE A 14 -10.35 -6.32 -0.16
C PHE A 14 -11.75 -6.89 0.12
N GLU A 15 -11.84 -8.13 0.61
CA GLU A 15 -13.06 -8.60 1.28
C GLU A 15 -13.13 -7.99 2.69
N GLU A 16 -14.33 -7.88 3.29
CA GLU A 16 -14.49 -7.31 4.65
C GLU A 16 -13.70 -8.08 5.73
N ASP A 17 -13.21 -9.28 5.40
CA ASP A 17 -12.40 -10.18 6.23
C ASP A 17 -10.94 -10.33 5.73
N ASP A 18 -10.34 -9.31 5.09
CA ASP A 18 -8.92 -9.38 4.70
C ASP A 18 -8.02 -9.38 5.96
N PRO A 19 -7.22 -10.43 6.21
CA PRO A 19 -6.37 -10.56 7.41
C PRO A 19 -5.26 -9.52 7.50
N VAL A 20 -5.04 -8.71 6.46
CA VAL A 20 -4.17 -7.53 6.55
C VAL A 20 -4.78 -6.44 7.46
N TYR A 21 -6.11 -6.39 7.56
CA TYR A 21 -6.89 -5.38 8.29
C TYR A 21 -7.56 -5.91 9.56
N ALA A 22 -7.70 -7.23 9.72
CA ALA A 22 -8.12 -7.80 10.99
C ALA A 22 -7.12 -7.39 12.10
N ASP A 23 -7.60 -6.98 13.28
CA ASP A 23 -6.78 -6.82 14.49
C ASP A 23 -6.33 -8.20 15.01
N ASP A 24 -5.70 -8.96 14.13
CA ASP A 24 -5.10 -10.25 14.38
C ASP A 24 -3.95 -10.10 15.38
N SER A 25 -3.48 -8.88 15.68
CA SER A 25 -2.47 -8.60 16.72
C SER A 25 -2.77 -9.29 18.04
N ARG A 26 -4.06 -9.35 18.43
CA ARG A 26 -4.50 -9.95 19.69
C ARG A 26 -4.65 -11.46 19.59
N GLU A 27 -5.12 -11.97 18.46
CA GLU A 27 -5.29 -13.42 18.22
C GLU A 27 -3.97 -14.12 17.90
N LEU A 28 -3.10 -13.49 17.10
CA LEU A 28 -1.74 -13.92 16.79
C LEU A 28 -0.86 -13.97 18.04
N ARG A 29 -0.98 -13.01 18.97
CA ARG A 29 -0.31 -13.06 20.28
C ARG A 29 -0.87 -14.12 21.22
N ALA A 30 -2.11 -14.57 21.01
CA ALA A 30 -2.72 -15.61 21.84
C ALA A 30 -2.20 -17.02 21.48
N ILE A 31 -1.62 -17.18 20.29
CA ILE A 31 -0.97 -18.43 19.87
C ILE A 31 0.44 -18.46 20.45
N ALA A 32 0.71 -19.42 21.34
CA ALA A 32 2.04 -19.60 21.89
C ALA A 32 3.02 -19.99 20.74
N PRO A 33 4.09 -19.22 20.51
CA PRO A 33 5.06 -19.56 19.47
C PRO A 33 5.80 -20.85 19.87
N GLU A 34 5.81 -21.83 18.97
CA GLU A 34 6.46 -23.13 19.21
C GLU A 34 7.98 -23.06 18.98
N SER A 35 8.45 -22.03 18.27
CA SER A 35 9.87 -21.80 17.97
C SER A 35 10.24 -20.31 17.95
N ALA A 36 11.54 -20.01 18.06
CA ALA A 36 12.06 -18.64 17.90
C ALA A 36 11.80 -18.08 16.49
N SER A 37 11.73 -18.94 15.47
CA SER A 37 11.38 -18.54 14.10
C SER A 37 9.91 -18.08 14.01
N ASP A 38 9.01 -18.67 14.79
CA ASP A 38 7.60 -18.29 14.82
C ASP A 38 7.42 -16.91 15.47
N VAL A 39 8.21 -16.60 16.50
CA VAL A 39 8.24 -15.27 17.15
C VAL A 39 8.62 -14.19 16.13
N THR A 40 9.72 -14.36 15.40
CA THR A 40 10.17 -13.37 14.42
C THR A 40 9.17 -13.17 13.28
N ARG A 41 8.50 -14.25 12.84
CA ARG A 41 7.45 -14.16 11.82
C ARG A 41 6.22 -13.41 12.36
N LEU A 42 5.86 -13.64 13.62
CA LEU A 42 4.76 -12.96 14.29
C LEU A 42 5.03 -11.46 14.44
N ASP A 43 6.23 -11.11 14.89
CA ASP A 43 6.67 -9.73 15.05
C ASP A 43 6.70 -9.00 13.71
N HIS A 44 7.14 -9.65 12.64
CA HIS A 44 7.09 -9.09 11.29
C HIS A 44 5.65 -8.82 10.84
N LYS A 45 4.71 -9.74 11.09
CA LYS A 45 3.30 -9.53 10.77
C LYS A 45 2.70 -8.36 11.56
N ILE A 46 2.94 -8.31 12.87
CA ILE A 46 2.44 -7.23 13.73
C ILE A 46 3.01 -5.88 13.26
N TRP A 47 4.30 -5.84 12.92
CA TRP A 47 4.95 -4.66 12.38
C TRP A 47 4.33 -4.23 11.04
N GLN A 48 4.08 -5.17 10.14
CA GLN A 48 3.44 -4.91 8.86
C GLN A 48 2.00 -4.39 9.04
N SER A 49 1.18 -5.02 9.88
CA SER A 49 -0.19 -4.56 10.16
C SER A 49 -0.22 -3.15 10.73
N LYS A 50 0.74 -2.80 11.61
CA LYS A 50 0.88 -1.43 12.11
C LYS A 50 1.17 -0.42 11.00
N MET A 51 2.04 -0.77 10.02
CA MET A 51 2.33 0.10 8.87
C MET A 51 1.06 0.39 8.06
N PHE A 52 0.24 -0.63 7.80
CA PHE A 52 -1.04 -0.46 7.09
C PHE A 52 -2.02 0.41 7.87
N ARG A 53 -2.16 0.17 9.17
CA ARG A 53 -3.05 0.96 10.04
C ARG A 53 -2.70 2.44 10.03
N ILE A 54 -1.41 2.80 10.14
CA ILE A 54 -0.98 4.21 10.09
C ILE A 54 -1.36 4.85 8.74
N ALA A 55 -1.16 4.11 7.64
CA ALA A 55 -1.51 4.59 6.31
C ALA A 55 -3.03 4.78 6.13
N GLU A 56 -3.84 3.94 6.75
CA GLU A 56 -5.31 4.05 6.75
C GLU A 56 -5.79 5.21 7.62
N GLU A 57 -5.27 5.34 8.84
CA GLU A 57 -5.60 6.45 9.75
C GLU A 57 -5.29 7.81 9.11
N ALA A 58 -4.14 7.92 8.43
CA ALA A 58 -3.76 9.12 7.67
C ALA A 58 -4.66 9.39 6.44
N ARG A 59 -5.25 8.34 5.85
CA ARG A 59 -6.22 8.50 4.74
C ARG A 59 -7.56 9.02 5.26
N GLU A 60 -8.06 8.42 6.35
CA GLU A 60 -9.34 8.81 6.96
C GLU A 60 -9.29 10.21 7.55
N HIS A 61 -8.13 10.59 8.09
CA HIS A 61 -7.91 11.88 8.73
C HIS A 61 -6.86 12.67 7.96
N ALA A 62 -7.30 13.43 6.96
CA ALA A 62 -6.40 14.21 6.08
C ALA A 62 -5.47 15.22 6.80
N SER A 63 -5.70 15.50 8.09
CA SER A 63 -4.81 16.32 8.94
C SER A 63 -3.69 15.53 9.62
N THR A 64 -3.73 14.20 9.57
CA THR A 64 -2.77 13.31 10.23
C THR A 64 -1.60 13.07 9.29
N ASP A 65 -0.43 13.57 9.68
CA ASP A 65 0.82 13.27 8.99
C ASP A 65 1.39 11.93 9.48
N PRO A 66 1.51 10.89 8.62
CA PRO A 66 2.01 9.59 9.04
C PRO A 66 3.53 9.55 9.26
N SER A 67 4.25 10.64 8.99
CA SER A 67 5.72 10.65 8.96
C SER A 67 6.39 10.31 10.29
N GLU A 68 5.80 10.69 11.43
CA GLU A 68 6.35 10.40 12.74
C GLU A 68 6.19 8.95 13.14
N GLU A 69 4.97 8.42 13.07
CA GLU A 69 4.67 7.05 13.45
C GLU A 69 5.38 6.04 12.54
N ILE A 70 5.42 6.28 11.22
CA ILE A 70 6.16 5.41 10.30
C ILE A 70 7.65 5.43 10.63
N ARG A 71 8.24 6.57 10.97
CA ARG A 71 9.66 6.66 11.33
C ARG A 71 9.98 5.85 12.59
N GLU A 72 9.15 5.97 13.64
CA GLU A 72 9.31 5.18 14.86
C GLU A 72 9.19 3.68 14.56
N LEU A 73 8.19 3.29 13.78
CA LEU A 73 8.00 1.90 13.38
C LEU A 73 9.16 1.37 12.54
N MET A 74 9.75 2.21 11.67
CA MET A 74 10.94 1.88 10.89
C MET A 74 12.21 1.74 11.76
N ILE A 75 12.26 2.38 12.93
CA ILE A 75 13.32 2.15 13.93
C ILE A 75 13.09 0.82 14.65
N ASP A 76 11.84 0.55 15.07
CA ASP A 76 11.46 -0.69 15.76
C ASP A 76 11.84 -1.94 14.96
N ARG A 77 11.79 -1.87 13.63
CA ARG A 77 12.17 -2.96 12.72
C ARG A 77 13.55 -3.55 13.04
N ILE A 78 14.50 -2.72 13.49
CA ILE A 78 15.89 -3.12 13.80
C ILE A 78 15.88 -4.10 14.97
N SER A 79 15.13 -3.77 16.02
CA SER A 79 14.97 -4.60 17.21
C SER A 79 14.22 -5.90 16.90
N LEU A 80 13.35 -5.88 15.88
CA LEU A 80 12.61 -7.06 15.41
C LEU A 80 13.39 -7.92 14.40
N GLY A 81 14.61 -7.53 14.04
CA GLY A 81 15.44 -8.27 13.06
C GLY A 81 14.86 -8.27 11.64
N ILE A 82 14.01 -7.29 11.30
CA ILE A 82 13.42 -7.16 9.97
C ILE A 82 14.45 -6.53 9.04
N SER A 83 14.73 -7.20 7.91
CA SER A 83 15.71 -6.70 6.94
C SER A 83 15.23 -5.45 6.21
N ASP A 84 16.18 -4.66 5.72
CA ASP A 84 15.89 -3.48 4.89
C ASP A 84 15.08 -3.85 3.64
N GLU A 85 15.40 -4.99 3.01
CA GLU A 85 14.67 -5.52 1.85
C GLU A 85 13.21 -5.81 2.19
N SER A 86 12.96 -6.50 3.31
CA SER A 86 11.61 -6.82 3.76
C SER A 86 10.81 -5.58 4.10
N ALA A 87 11.44 -4.61 4.78
CA ALA A 87 10.80 -3.34 5.11
C ALA A 87 10.49 -2.51 3.85
N GLN A 88 11.37 -2.53 2.85
CA GLN A 88 11.15 -1.87 1.55
C GLN A 88 10.05 -2.55 0.74
N ALA A 89 9.93 -3.88 0.80
CA ALA A 89 8.83 -4.62 0.18
C ALA A 89 7.49 -4.28 0.85
N THR A 90 7.45 -4.21 2.19
CA THR A 90 6.27 -3.78 2.93
C THR A 90 5.89 -2.33 2.60
N ALA A 91 6.85 -1.41 2.56
CA ALA A 91 6.61 -0.01 2.19
C ALA A 91 5.98 0.12 0.79
N ARG A 92 6.50 -0.62 -0.21
CA ARG A 92 5.91 -0.68 -1.55
C ARG A 92 4.47 -1.20 -1.52
N THR A 93 4.21 -2.26 -0.74
CA THR A 93 2.88 -2.87 -0.61
C THR A 93 1.90 -1.90 0.04
N VAL A 94 2.31 -1.18 1.09
CA VAL A 94 1.48 -0.16 1.76
C VAL A 94 1.09 0.95 0.79
N LEU A 95 2.04 1.48 0.01
CA LEU A 95 1.72 2.51 -0.99
C LEU A 95 0.81 1.96 -2.11
N GLU A 96 1.07 0.75 -2.61
CA GLU A 96 0.24 0.10 -3.63
C GLU A 96 -1.21 -0.06 -3.16
N THR A 97 -1.40 -0.53 -1.93
CA THR A 97 -2.71 -0.65 -1.30
C THR A 97 -3.41 0.71 -1.15
N ALA A 98 -2.69 1.73 -0.69
CA ALA A 98 -3.24 3.09 -0.57
C ALA A 98 -3.69 3.65 -1.93
N VAL A 99 -2.89 3.46 -2.98
CA VAL A 99 -3.24 3.89 -4.35
C VAL A 99 -4.48 3.15 -4.84
N ARG A 100 -4.57 1.82 -4.63
CA ARG A 100 -5.77 1.04 -4.99
C ARG A 100 -7.03 1.59 -4.32
N LEU A 101 -6.96 1.89 -3.02
CA LEU A 101 -8.09 2.42 -2.26
C LEU A 101 -8.55 3.79 -2.78
N VAL A 102 -7.62 4.67 -3.14
CA VAL A 102 -7.93 5.99 -3.74
C VAL A 102 -8.52 5.83 -5.15
N VAL A 103 -7.97 4.91 -5.96
CA VAL A 103 -8.42 4.69 -7.34
C VAL A 103 -9.80 4.02 -7.42
N ALA A 104 -10.19 3.25 -6.40
CA ALA A 104 -11.46 2.53 -6.36
C ALA A 104 -12.69 3.43 -6.60
N ASP A 105 -12.61 4.71 -6.22
CA ASP A 105 -13.71 5.67 -6.32
C ASP A 105 -13.70 6.50 -7.62
N ARG A 106 -12.73 6.25 -8.52
CA ARG A 106 -12.54 6.87 -9.87
C ARG A 106 -12.39 8.40 -9.92
N HIS A 107 -12.66 9.10 -8.83
CA HIS A 107 -12.43 10.53 -8.69
C HIS A 107 -11.44 10.75 -7.58
N ILE A 108 -10.33 11.40 -7.91
CA ILE A 108 -9.25 11.64 -6.96
C ILE A 108 -9.26 13.12 -6.62
N SER A 109 -9.50 13.40 -5.35
CA SER A 109 -9.45 14.74 -4.78
C SER A 109 -8.00 15.20 -4.59
N LEU A 110 -7.80 16.52 -4.49
CA LEU A 110 -6.50 17.09 -4.12
C LEU A 110 -6.01 16.60 -2.74
N ALA A 111 -6.95 16.32 -1.83
CA ALA A 111 -6.64 15.77 -0.51
C ALA A 111 -6.03 14.36 -0.61
N GLU A 112 -6.58 13.50 -1.47
CA GLU A 112 -6.05 12.15 -1.68
C GLU A 112 -4.68 12.17 -2.37
N LEU A 113 -4.45 13.09 -3.31
CA LEU A 113 -3.12 13.29 -3.89
C LEU A 113 -2.10 13.77 -2.84
N ALA A 114 -2.49 14.71 -1.98
CA ALA A 114 -1.63 15.18 -0.89
C ALA A 114 -1.33 14.07 0.12
N TYR A 115 -2.34 13.25 0.45
CA TYR A 115 -2.18 12.05 1.27
C TYR A 115 -1.17 11.07 0.66
N LEU A 116 -1.34 10.68 -0.60
CA LEU A 116 -0.42 9.74 -1.28
C LEU A 116 1.00 10.27 -1.34
N HIS A 117 1.16 11.58 -1.57
CA HIS A 117 2.47 12.23 -1.55
C HIS A 117 3.11 12.23 -0.16
N SER A 118 2.32 12.53 0.89
CA SER A 118 2.81 12.49 2.28
C SER A 118 3.20 11.07 2.68
N LEU A 119 2.36 10.09 2.37
CA LEU A 119 2.60 8.68 2.66
C LEU A 119 3.87 8.18 1.94
N ARG A 120 4.05 8.49 0.65
CA ARG A 120 5.29 8.15 -0.10
C ARG A 120 6.54 8.66 0.64
N ASN A 121 6.52 9.91 1.09
CA ASN A 121 7.65 10.52 1.79
C ASN A 121 7.92 9.83 3.13
N ALA A 122 6.87 9.55 3.90
CA ALA A 122 6.97 8.85 5.18
C ALA A 122 7.55 7.44 5.01
N LEU A 123 7.15 6.74 3.96
CA LEU A 123 7.65 5.40 3.60
C LEU A 123 9.09 5.41 3.04
N GLY A 124 9.65 6.59 2.76
CA GLY A 124 11.00 6.72 2.18
C GLY A 124 11.11 6.17 0.76
N LEU A 125 10.00 6.14 0.01
CA LEU A 125 9.99 5.66 -1.38
C LEU A 125 10.39 6.80 -2.33
N THR A 126 11.25 6.48 -3.30
CA THR A 126 11.62 7.42 -4.36
C THR A 126 10.42 7.71 -5.27
N GLU A 127 10.43 8.88 -5.93
CA GLU A 127 9.42 9.26 -6.90
C GLU A 127 9.25 8.21 -8.02
N THR A 128 10.34 7.70 -8.59
CA THR A 128 10.30 6.67 -9.64
C THR A 128 9.54 5.40 -9.22
N VAL A 129 9.83 4.87 -8.02
CA VAL A 129 9.12 3.69 -7.48
C VAL A 129 7.64 4.00 -7.24
N ALA A 130 7.31 5.20 -6.77
CA ALA A 130 5.93 5.60 -6.56
C ALA A 130 5.17 5.73 -7.89
N GLU A 131 5.81 6.29 -8.91
CA GLU A 131 5.26 6.39 -10.27
C GLU A 131 4.99 5.01 -10.88
N GLU A 132 5.94 4.06 -10.77
CA GLU A 132 5.74 2.68 -11.22
C GLU A 132 4.51 2.01 -10.56
N ILE A 133 4.37 2.17 -9.23
CA ILE A 133 3.23 1.64 -8.48
C ILE A 133 1.93 2.28 -8.95
N VAL A 134 1.88 3.61 -9.04
CA VAL A 134 0.71 4.36 -9.48
C VAL A 134 0.31 3.92 -10.89
N CYS A 135 1.26 3.88 -11.82
CA CYS A 135 0.99 3.55 -13.20
C CYS A 135 0.50 2.12 -13.39
N ARG A 136 1.08 1.17 -12.65
CA ARG A 136 0.59 -0.22 -12.65
C ARG A 136 -0.84 -0.31 -12.14
N VAL A 137 -1.15 0.29 -10.98
CA VAL A 137 -2.49 0.22 -10.36
C VAL A 137 -3.53 0.94 -11.20
N VAL A 138 -3.21 2.12 -11.73
CA VAL A 138 -4.13 2.87 -12.60
C VAL A 138 -4.39 2.08 -13.89
N THR A 139 -3.36 1.52 -14.51
CA THR A 139 -3.53 0.69 -15.71
C THR A 139 -4.42 -0.54 -15.46
N GLU A 140 -4.21 -1.21 -14.32
CA GLU A 140 -5.03 -2.34 -13.89
C GLU A 140 -6.50 -1.92 -13.70
N ALA A 141 -6.72 -0.82 -12.99
CA ALA A 141 -8.06 -0.29 -12.74
C ALA A 141 -8.77 0.18 -14.02
N GLU A 142 -8.08 0.89 -14.92
CA GLU A 142 -8.63 1.29 -16.22
C GLU A 142 -9.06 0.07 -17.05
N SER A 143 -8.27 -1.02 -17.01
CA SER A 143 -8.62 -2.28 -17.66
C SER A 143 -9.86 -2.94 -17.04
N ILE A 144 -10.06 -2.82 -15.73
CA ILE A 144 -11.23 -3.37 -15.03
C ILE A 144 -12.49 -2.52 -15.30
N PHE A 145 -12.32 -1.20 -15.35
CA PHE A 145 -13.43 -0.26 -15.56
C PHE A 145 -13.85 -0.10 -17.02
N ASP A 146 -13.01 -0.52 -17.97
CA ASP A 146 -13.11 -0.18 -19.40
C ASP A 146 -13.29 1.33 -19.62
N ALA A 147 -12.63 2.13 -18.78
CA ALA A 147 -12.74 3.58 -18.77
C ALA A 147 -11.52 4.22 -18.09
N ARG A 148 -11.21 5.45 -18.49
CA ARG A 148 -10.12 6.21 -17.88
C ARG A 148 -10.46 6.64 -16.45
N ILE A 149 -9.40 6.78 -15.65
CA ILE A 149 -9.46 7.37 -14.31
C ILE A 149 -9.06 8.84 -14.42
N GLU A 150 -9.97 9.73 -14.07
CA GLU A 150 -9.71 11.18 -14.09
C GLU A 150 -8.85 11.57 -12.88
N GLY A 151 -7.83 12.41 -13.09
CA GLY A 151 -6.92 12.87 -12.05
C GLY A 151 -5.51 12.27 -12.10
N PHE A 152 -5.31 11.14 -12.78
CA PHE A 152 -3.98 10.65 -13.15
C PHE A 152 -3.71 10.95 -14.63
N SER A 153 -2.63 11.68 -14.94
CA SER A 153 -2.28 11.99 -16.32
C SER A 153 -1.73 10.74 -17.02
N PRO A 154 -2.30 10.30 -18.17
CA PRO A 154 -1.87 9.10 -18.89
C PRO A 154 -0.49 9.23 -19.55
N VAL A 155 0.10 10.42 -19.54
CA VAL A 155 1.38 10.68 -20.21
C VAL A 155 2.55 9.99 -19.48
N ASN A 156 2.54 9.93 -18.14
CA ASN A 156 3.64 9.30 -17.40
C ASN A 156 3.58 7.77 -17.36
N CYS A 157 2.40 7.18 -17.56
CA CYS A 157 2.23 5.72 -17.47
C CYS A 157 2.38 4.99 -18.81
N ARG A 158 2.26 5.71 -19.93
CA ARG A 158 2.41 5.13 -21.26
C ARG A 158 3.86 4.87 -21.65
N ASP A 159 4.80 5.70 -21.20
CA ASP A 159 6.21 5.59 -21.58
C ASP A 159 6.89 4.34 -21.00
N GLN A 160 6.45 3.84 -19.84
CA GLN A 160 6.97 2.59 -19.23
C GLN A 160 6.60 1.31 -20.01
N ARG A 161 5.47 1.29 -20.75
CA ARG A 161 5.13 0.14 -21.62
C ARG A 161 6.12 0.01 -22.78
N THR A 162 6.65 1.12 -23.26
CA THR A 162 7.64 1.12 -24.33
C THR A 162 9.02 0.68 -23.84
N GLU A 163 9.43 1.08 -22.63
CA GLU A 163 10.75 0.70 -22.10
C GLU A 163 10.83 -0.78 -21.70
N THR A 164 9.77 -1.34 -21.09
CA THR A 164 9.73 -2.78 -20.75
C THR A 164 9.60 -3.69 -21.96
N ALA A 165 8.98 -3.22 -23.06
CA ALA A 165 8.95 -3.95 -24.32
C ALA A 165 10.29 -3.95 -25.07
N PHE A 166 11.15 -2.95 -24.83
CA PHE A 166 12.48 -2.87 -25.43
C PHE A 166 13.57 -3.61 -24.64
N ALA A 167 13.36 -3.90 -23.34
CA ALA A 167 14.29 -4.68 -22.53
C ALA A 167 14.14 -6.21 -22.69
N ALA A 168 13.17 -6.67 -23.48
CA ALA A 168 12.86 -8.09 -23.71
C ALA A 168 13.18 -8.60 -25.13
N ASN A 169 13.99 -7.87 -25.91
CA ASN A 169 14.48 -8.31 -27.23
C ASN A 169 16.01 -8.37 -27.28
#